data_AF-A0AB38WS13-F1
#
_entry.id   AF-A0AB38WS13-F1
#
_cell.length_a   1.000
_cell.length_b   1.000
_cell.length_c   1.000
_cell.angle_alpha   90.00
_cell.angle_beta   90.00
_cell.angle_gamma   90.00
#
_symmetry.space_group_name_H-M   'P 1'
#
loop_
_entity.id
_entity.type
_entity.pdbx_description
1 polymer ?
#
loop_
_entity_poly.entity_id
_entity_poly.type
_entity_poly.pdbx_seq_one_letter_code
_entity_poly.pdbx_strand_id
1 'polypeptide(L)'
;MFEWNEDKRGLSLKKHGIDFRDAVEIFETDYLCLSGRSEIEIREIAVGYLNGSYLAVVFTMRGDVIRIITVRKARQDERKAYDAYVARRDTKDEEPNRLGPRQGGAGS
;
A
#
# COMPACT_ATOMS: atom_id res chain seq x y z
N MET A 1 2.14 13.86 -6.90
CA MET A 1 0.99 14.79 -6.68
C MET A 1 -0.29 13.98 -6.68
N PHE A 2 -1.25 14.26 -5.80
CA PHE A 2 -2.52 13.51 -5.72
C PHE A 2 -3.67 14.35 -6.25
N GLU A 3 -4.49 13.77 -7.14
CA GLU A 3 -5.69 14.39 -7.68
C GLU A 3 -6.91 13.52 -7.45
N TRP A 4 -8.04 14.15 -7.12
CA TRP A 4 -9.32 13.47 -7.01
C TRP A 4 -10.48 14.42 -7.31
N ASN A 5 -11.61 13.86 -7.69
CA ASN A 5 -12.83 14.64 -7.86
C ASN A 5 -13.49 14.84 -6.48
N GLU A 6 -13.69 16.09 -6.05
CA GLU A 6 -14.30 16.40 -4.76
C GLU A 6 -15.73 15.86 -4.62
N ASP A 7 -16.50 15.84 -5.71
CA ASP A 7 -17.82 15.22 -5.76
C ASP A 7 -17.76 13.71 -5.46
N LYS A 8 -16.77 13.01 -6.02
CA LYS A 8 -16.53 11.60 -5.73
C LYS A 8 -16.03 11.36 -4.31
N ARG A 9 -15.20 12.27 -3.78
CA ARG A 9 -14.76 12.22 -2.38
C ARG A 9 -15.96 12.28 -1.44
N GLY A 10 -16.88 13.23 -1.67
CA GLY A 10 -18.12 13.34 -0.89
C GLY A 10 -19.00 12.09 -0.98
N LEU A 11 -19.14 11.52 -2.17
CA LEU A 11 -19.90 10.29 -2.39
C LEU A 11 -19.27 9.08 -1.69
N SER A 12 -17.95 8.90 -1.79
CA SER A 12 -17.24 7.82 -1.11
C SER A 12 -17.24 7.98 0.41
N LEU A 13 -17.09 9.20 0.92
CA LEU A 13 -17.19 9.48 2.35
C LEU A 13 -18.60 9.14 2.86
N LYS A 14 -19.65 9.55 2.15
CA LYS A 14 -21.03 9.24 2.53
C LYS A 14 -21.38 7.76 2.40
N LYS A 15 -20.85 7.08 1.37
CA LYS A 15 -21.19 5.68 1.06
C LYS A 15 -20.37 4.66 1.86
N HIS A 16 -19.10 4.97 2.11
CA HIS A 16 -18.15 4.03 2.71
C HIS A 16 -17.54 4.53 4.02
N GLY A 17 -17.74 5.80 4.37
CA GLY A 17 -17.20 6.40 5.60
C GLY A 17 -15.69 6.62 5.55
N ILE A 18 -15.10 6.69 4.35
CA ILE A 18 -13.64 6.80 4.18
C ILE A 18 -13.35 8.07 3.39
N ASP A 19 -12.52 8.94 3.95
CA ASP A 19 -12.04 10.14 3.28
C ASP A 19 -10.84 9.82 2.39
N PHE A 20 -10.72 10.54 1.27
CA PHE A 20 -9.60 10.37 0.35
C PHE A 20 -8.30 10.92 0.95
N ARG A 21 -8.40 11.82 1.92
CA ARG A 21 -7.25 12.34 2.67
C ARG A 21 -6.64 11.27 3.57
N ASP A 22 -7.44 10.52 4.30
CA ASP A 22 -6.94 9.35 5.04
C ASP A 22 -6.39 8.30 4.07
N ALA A 23 -7.02 8.14 2.90
CA ALA A 23 -6.57 7.18 1.90
C ALA A 23 -5.21 7.51 1.29
N VAL A 24 -4.77 8.78 1.25
CA VAL A 24 -3.40 9.11 0.81
C VAL A 24 -2.35 8.70 1.84
N GLU A 25 -2.69 8.66 3.14
CA GLU A 25 -1.76 8.19 4.18
C GLU A 25 -1.34 6.73 3.93
N ILE A 26 -2.21 5.92 3.31
CA ILE A 26 -1.86 4.54 2.93
C ILE A 26 -0.62 4.50 2.03
N PHE A 27 -0.47 5.47 1.11
CA PHE A 27 0.69 5.55 0.22
C PHE A 27 1.96 6.02 0.94
N GLU A 28 1.82 6.65 2.10
CA GLU A 28 2.93 7.02 2.98
C GLU A 28 3.31 5.88 3.94
N THR A 29 2.40 4.93 4.14
CA THR A 29 2.62 3.70 4.91
C THR A 29 2.95 2.49 4.03
N ASP A 30 3.01 1.31 4.64
CA ASP A 30 3.18 0.05 3.93
C ASP A 30 1.88 -0.36 3.21
N TYR A 31 1.92 -0.40 1.87
CA TYR A 31 0.81 -0.80 1.03
C TYR A 31 1.22 -1.86 0.01
N LEU A 32 0.28 -2.76 -0.29
CA LEU A 32 0.37 -3.71 -1.39
C LEU A 32 -0.30 -3.13 -2.62
N CYS A 33 0.46 -2.93 -3.70
CA CYS A 33 -0.12 -2.58 -5.00
C CYS A 33 -0.60 -3.83 -5.75
N LEU A 34 -1.88 -3.87 -6.08
CA LEU A 34 -2.50 -4.90 -6.90
C LEU A 34 -2.92 -4.31 -8.25
N SER A 35 -2.67 -5.04 -9.34
CA SER A 35 -3.22 -4.69 -10.64
C SER A 35 -4.72 -4.98 -10.65
N GLY A 36 -5.52 -3.92 -10.78
CA GLY A 36 -6.96 -4.03 -10.96
C GLY A 36 -7.25 -4.57 -12.35
N ARG A 37 -8.01 -5.68 -12.43
CA ARG A 37 -8.54 -6.16 -13.71
C ARG A 37 -9.59 -5.16 -14.20
N SER A 38 -9.22 -4.35 -15.17
CA SER A 38 -10.16 -3.62 -16.01
C SER A 38 -9.67 -3.75 -17.46
N GLU A 39 -10.51 -4.33 -18.31
CA GLU A 39 -10.23 -4.52 -19.75
C GLU A 39 -10.06 -3.22 -20.54
N ILE A 40 -10.44 -2.08 -19.93
CA ILE A 40 -10.58 -0.79 -20.61
C ILE A 40 -9.56 0.24 -20.09
N GLU A 41 -9.16 0.16 -18.82
CA GLU A 41 -8.23 1.11 -18.20
C GLU A 41 -7.34 0.39 -17.19
N ILE A 42 -6.05 0.70 -17.18
CA ILE A 42 -5.11 0.24 -16.15
C ILE A 42 -5.49 0.92 -14.85
N ARG A 43 -6.09 0.16 -13.94
CA ARG A 43 -6.45 0.62 -12.60
C ARG A 43 -5.58 -0.13 -11.61
N GLU A 44 -4.96 0.60 -10.72
CA GLU A 44 -4.17 0.03 -9.64
C GLU A 44 -4.96 0.12 -8.34
N ILE A 45 -4.74 -0.85 -7.47
CA ILE A 45 -5.41 -0.95 -6.18
C ILE A 45 -4.33 -1.00 -5.11
N ALA A 46 -4.17 0.08 -4.36
CA ALA A 46 -3.33 0.10 -3.17
C ALA A 46 -4.14 -0.45 -2.00
N VAL A 47 -3.70 -1.57 -1.44
CA VAL A 47 -4.29 -2.16 -0.24
C VAL A 47 -3.36 -1.89 0.92
N GLY A 48 -3.86 -1.25 1.97
CA GLY A 48 -3.09 -0.95 3.18
C GLY A 48 -3.94 -1.07 4.44
N TYR A 49 -3.26 -1.04 5.58
CA TYR A 49 -3.90 -1.05 6.89
C TYR A 49 -3.78 0.33 7.55
N LEU A 50 -4.92 0.96 7.81
CA LEU A 50 -4.98 2.31 8.39
C LEU A 50 -6.06 2.38 9.47
N ASN A 51 -5.75 3.01 10.61
CA ASN A 51 -6.70 3.24 11.71
C ASN A 51 -7.49 1.99 12.13
N GLY A 52 -6.81 0.84 12.20
CA GLY A 52 -7.44 -0.42 12.62
C GLY A 52 -8.19 -1.17 11.50
N SER A 53 -8.22 -0.63 10.28
CA SER A 53 -9.01 -1.15 9.16
C SER A 53 -8.21 -1.32 7.88
N TYR A 54 -8.49 -2.40 7.15
CA TYR A 54 -7.92 -2.61 5.81
C TYR A 54 -8.70 -1.81 4.76
N LEU A 55 -7.97 -0.98 4.03
CA LEU A 55 -8.49 -0.09 3.02
C LEU A 55 -7.91 -0.44 1.66
N ALA A 56 -8.71 -0.28 0.62
CA ALA A 56 -8.34 -0.48 -0.77
C ALA A 56 -8.62 0.81 -1.54
N VAL A 57 -7.56 1.45 -2.02
CA VAL A 57 -7.58 2.68 -2.80
C VAL A 57 -7.42 2.34 -4.25
N VAL A 58 -8.43 2.62 -5.06
CA VAL A 58 -8.36 2.45 -6.50
C VAL A 58 -7.90 3.77 -7.11
N PHE A 59 -6.75 3.72 -7.76
CA PHE A 59 -6.14 4.89 -8.38
C PHE A 59 -5.62 4.54 -9.78
N THR A 60 -5.23 5.57 -10.51
CA THR A 60 -4.54 5.42 -11.79
C THR A 60 -3.42 6.46 -11.84
N MET A 61 -2.26 6.07 -12.37
CA MET A 61 -1.14 6.99 -12.56
C MET A 61 -1.21 7.62 -13.94
N ARG A 62 -1.06 8.95 -14.01
CA ARG A 62 -0.90 9.71 -15.26
C ARG A 62 0.38 10.53 -15.17
N GLY A 63 1.48 9.98 -15.67
CA GLY A 63 2.81 10.53 -15.39
C GLY A 63 3.10 10.49 -13.90
N ASP A 64 3.46 11.64 -13.32
CA ASP A 64 3.78 11.79 -11.89
C ASP A 64 2.57 12.13 -10.99
N VAL A 65 1.35 12.07 -11.56
CA VAL A 65 0.10 12.36 -10.86
C VAL A 65 -0.66 11.08 -10.55
N ILE A 66 -0.95 10.87 -9.27
CA ILE A 66 -1.79 9.79 -8.77
C ILE A 66 -3.23 10.30 -8.71
N ARG A 67 -4.08 9.78 -9.59
CA ARG A 67 -5.51 10.13 -9.60
C ARG A 67 -6.31 9.09 -8.82
N ILE A 68 -6.84 9.47 -7.66
CA ILE A 68 -7.67 8.61 -6.84
C ILE A 68 -9.08 8.58 -7.43
N ILE A 69 -9.51 7.38 -7.81
CA ILE A 69 -10.81 7.16 -8.44
C ILE A 69 -11.86 6.85 -7.37
N THR A 70 -11.53 5.95 -6.44
CA THR A 70 -12.41 5.58 -5.33
C THR A 70 -11.63 4.90 -4.21
N VAL A 71 -12.18 4.99 -2.99
CA VAL A 71 -11.68 4.31 -1.81
C VAL A 71 -12.78 3.43 -1.23
N ARG A 72 -12.42 2.21 -0.83
CA ARG A 72 -13.34 1.26 -0.20
C ARG A 72 -12.63 0.45 0.89
N LYS A 73 -13.40 -0.26 1.70
CA LYS A 73 -12.84 -1.31 2.57
C LYS A 73 -12.29 -2.45 1.71
N ALA A 74 -11.13 -2.96 2.10
CA ALA A 74 -10.52 -4.09 1.41
C ALA A 74 -11.38 -5.36 1.55
N ARG A 75 -11.52 -6.09 0.45
CA ARG A 75 -12.20 -7.40 0.42
C ARG A 75 -11.40 -8.44 1.18
N GLN A 76 -12.02 -9.59 1.49
CA GLN A 76 -11.32 -10.65 2.23
C GLN A 76 -10.09 -11.15 1.47
N ASP A 77 -10.16 -11.29 0.15
CA ASP A 77 -9.03 -11.71 -0.68
C ASP A 77 -7.90 -10.68 -0.68
N GLU A 78 -8.23 -9.40 -0.80
CA GLU A 78 -7.28 -8.27 -0.74
C GLU A 78 -6.59 -8.21 0.63
N ARG A 79 -7.34 -8.42 1.72
CA ARG A 79 -6.80 -8.51 3.08
C ARG A 79 -5.81 -9.65 3.25
N LYS A 80 -6.16 -10.86 2.78
CA LYS A 80 -5.26 -12.01 2.83
C LYS A 80 -3.99 -11.78 2.01
N ALA A 81 -4.13 -11.13 0.86
CA ALA A 81 -2.97 -10.79 0.02
C ALA A 81 -2.04 -9.80 0.73
N TYR A 82 -2.58 -8.77 1.38
CA TYR A 82 -1.80 -7.82 2.18
C TYR A 82 -1.15 -8.48 3.40
N ASP A 83 -1.88 -9.29 4.16
CA ASP A 83 -1.33 -10.02 5.31
C ASP A 83 -0.17 -10.94 4.91
N ALA A 84 -0.32 -11.68 3.81
CA ALA A 84 0.76 -12.50 3.26
C ALA A 84 1.95 -11.67 2.73
N TYR A 85 1.70 -10.45 2.24
CA TYR A 85 2.74 -9.51 1.84
C TYR A 85 3.54 -9.03 3.05
N VAL A 86 2.86 -8.58 4.11
CA VAL A 86 3.48 -8.13 5.36
C VAL A 86 4.25 -9.27 6.02
N ALA A 87 3.66 -10.47 6.13
CA ALA A 87 4.31 -11.64 6.73
C ALA A 87 5.61 -12.06 6.02
N ARG A 88 5.68 -11.89 4.69
CA ARG A 88 6.90 -12.15 3.90
C ARG A 88 7.94 -11.03 4.00
N ARG A 89 7.53 -9.83 4.42
CA ARG A 89 8.40 -8.68 4.60
C ARG A 89 9.05 -8.70 5.98
N ASP A 90 8.29 -9.03 7.01
CA ASP A 90 8.76 -9.12 8.41
C ASP A 90 9.92 -10.13 8.56
N THR A 91 9.89 -11.21 7.78
CA THR A 91 10.97 -12.22 7.75
C THR A 91 12.30 -11.72 7.16
N LYS A 92 12.35 -10.53 6.55
CA LYS A 92 13.58 -9.93 6.02
C LYS A 92 14.26 -8.94 6.96
N ASP A 93 13.63 -8.58 8.08
CA ASP A 93 14.22 -7.67 9.07
C ASP A 93 14.93 -8.42 10.23
N GLU A 94 14.75 -9.74 10.35
CA GLU A 94 15.60 -10.61 11.17
C GLU A 94 16.87 -11.05 10.41
N GLU A 95 17.77 -10.11 10.11
CA GLU A 95 19.20 -10.44 10.10
C GLU A 95 19.79 -10.14 11.48
N PRO A 96 19.84 -11.10 12.43
CA PRO A 96 20.70 -10.95 13.59
C PRO A 96 22.15 -11.04 13.12
N ASN A 97 22.77 -9.88 12.92
CA ASN A 97 24.19 -9.58 13.09
C ASN A 97 25.09 -10.82 13.17
N ARG A 98 25.56 -11.33 12.04
CA ARG A 98 26.71 -12.24 12.03
C ARG A 98 27.94 -11.45 12.44
N LEU A 99 28.26 -11.57 13.72
CA LEU A 99 29.59 -11.49 14.32
C LEU A 99 30.70 -11.64 13.28
N GLY A 100 31.43 -10.55 13.05
CA GLY A 100 32.68 -10.61 12.31
C GLY A 100 33.70 -11.49 13.05
N PRO A 101 34.45 -12.36 12.37
CA PRO A 101 35.68 -12.87 12.93
C PRO A 101 36.75 -11.79 12.79
N ARG A 102 37.13 -11.18 13.91
CA ARG A 102 38.48 -10.66 14.12
C ARG A 102 39.43 -11.85 14.10
N GLN A 103 40.20 -12.01 13.03
CA GLN A 103 41.50 -12.69 12.97
C GLN A 103 42.31 -11.84 11.97
N GLY A 104 43.42 -11.17 12.27
CA GLY A 104 44.51 -11.55 13.15
C GLY A 104 45.49 -12.44 12.39
N GLY A 105 46.58 -11.87 11.83
CA GLY A 105 47.69 -12.60 11.21
C GLY A 105 48.31 -11.84 10.02
N ALA A 106 49.34 -11.02 10.25
CA ALA A 106 50.77 -11.33 10.03
C ALA A 106 51.18 -10.96 8.59
N GLY A 107 52.11 -10.04 8.31
CA GLY A 107 53.28 -9.68 9.10
C GLY A 107 54.41 -10.68 8.86
N SER A 108 54.89 -10.78 7.61
CA SER A 108 56.29 -11.03 7.20
C SER A 108 56.36 -11.02 5.68
#